data_AF-A0A924XLZ5-F1
#
_entry.id   AF-A0A924XLZ5-F1
#
_cell.length_a   1.000
_cell.length_b   1.000
_cell.length_c   1.000
_cell.angle_alpha   90.00
_cell.angle_beta   90.00
_cell.angle_gamma   90.00
#
_symmetry.space_group_name_H-M   'P 1'
#
loop_
_entity.id
_entity.type
_entity.pdbx_description
1 polymer ?
#
loop_
_entity_poly.entity_id
_entity_poly.type
_entity_poly.pdbx_seq_one_letter_code
_entity_poly.pdbx_strand_id
1 'polypeptide(L)'
;LTDNAIAIKIKYPDEQFDAESLLINPQNGDLYFVTKMYVGAAQVYKLSPPFVQNKTNVLQNIGEIKVTNTPEGLFTGGEISPDGERLVLCDYLQAYEFVLPNGAKNFDDIWKQTPQIVKLSERSQGEAICYGDDGKAIFATSEKRNSPLIKVARK
;
A
#
# COMPACT_ATOMS: atom_id res chain seq x y z
N LEU A 1 -22.98 17.89 3.11
CA LEU A 1 -21.96 18.53 3.97
C LEU A 1 -20.92 17.46 4.24
N THR A 2 -19.69 17.62 3.76
CA THR A 2 -18.60 16.75 4.18
C THR A 2 -18.24 17.13 5.61
N ASP A 3 -18.05 16.14 6.47
CA ASP A 3 -17.58 16.39 7.84
C ASP A 3 -16.26 17.15 7.85
N ASN A 4 -15.94 17.79 8.97
CA ASN A 4 -14.66 18.46 9.14
C ASN A 4 -13.52 17.43 9.07
N ALA A 5 -12.56 17.68 8.18
CA ALA A 5 -11.34 16.87 8.12
C ALA A 5 -10.52 17.03 9.41
N ILE A 6 -9.97 15.92 9.91
CA ILE A 6 -9.08 15.89 11.06
C ILE A 6 -7.64 15.73 10.56
N ALA A 7 -6.73 16.55 11.08
CA ALA A 7 -5.30 16.40 10.81
C ALA A 7 -4.66 15.41 11.79
N ILE A 8 -4.11 14.32 11.26
CA ILE A 8 -3.32 13.34 12.03
C ILE A 8 -1.85 13.65 11.81
N LYS A 9 -1.14 14.07 12.86
CA LYS A 9 0.31 14.27 12.81
C LYS A 9 0.99 12.95 13.13
N ILE A 10 1.95 12.56 12.29
CA ILE A 10 2.73 11.33 12.45
C ILE A 10 4.23 11.62 12.40
N LYS A 11 5.02 10.71 12.96
CA LYS A 11 6.47 10.62 12.72
C LYS A 11 6.91 9.17 12.74
N TYR A 12 7.95 8.87 11.99
CA TYR A 12 8.69 7.62 12.14
C TYR A 12 9.35 7.55 13.52
N PRO A 13 9.54 6.36 14.08
CA PRO A 13 10.19 6.18 15.38
C PRO A 13 11.68 6.57 15.34
N ASP A 14 12.33 6.35 14.20
CA ASP A 14 13.77 6.50 14.02
C ASP A 14 14.08 7.72 13.13
N GLU A 15 14.37 7.49 11.84
CA GLU A 15 14.70 8.51 10.84
C GLU A 15 13.52 8.81 9.91
N GLN A 16 13.66 9.86 9.10
CA GLN A 16 12.65 10.22 8.11
C GLN A 16 12.79 9.34 6.87
N PHE A 17 11.70 8.69 6.48
CA PHE A 17 11.61 7.93 5.24
C PHE A 17 10.70 8.63 4.24
N ASP A 18 11.08 8.55 2.97
CA ASP A 18 10.17 8.76 1.86
C ASP A 18 9.14 7.61 1.84
N ALA A 19 7.86 7.93 1.72
CA ALA A 19 6.78 6.96 1.61
C ALA A 19 5.75 7.46 0.62
N GLU A 20 5.53 6.67 -0.42
CA GLU A 20 4.60 7.01 -1.51
C GLU A 20 3.33 6.15 -1.47
N SER A 21 3.20 5.23 -0.51
CA SER A 21 1.97 4.45 -0.32
C SER A 21 1.42 4.61 1.09
N LEU A 22 0.21 5.17 1.18
CA LEU A 22 -0.63 5.17 2.37
C LEU A 22 -1.80 4.22 2.13
N LEU A 23 -1.99 3.28 3.05
CA LEU A 23 -3.02 2.25 2.98
C LEU A 23 -3.90 2.35 4.22
N ILE A 24 -5.17 2.05 4.06
CA ILE A 24 -6.16 2.05 5.13
C ILE A 24 -6.78 0.67 5.15
N ASN A 25 -6.73 -0.02 6.29
CA ASN A 25 -7.50 -1.24 6.46
C ASN A 25 -8.97 -0.87 6.69
N PRO A 26 -9.89 -1.25 5.80
CA PRO A 26 -11.29 -0.83 5.89
C PRO A 26 -11.99 -1.38 7.15
N GLN A 27 -11.47 -2.44 7.77
CA GLN A 27 -12.21 -3.19 8.80
C GLN A 27 -11.94 -2.65 10.20
N ASN A 28 -10.79 -2.03 10.40
CA ASN A 28 -10.37 -1.53 11.71
C ASN A 28 -9.81 -0.09 11.67
N GLY A 29 -9.62 0.49 10.49
CA GLY A 29 -9.08 1.84 10.33
C GLY A 29 -7.57 1.95 10.57
N ASP A 30 -6.84 0.84 10.66
CA ASP A 30 -5.37 0.87 10.74
C ASP A 30 -4.81 1.56 9.49
N LEU A 31 -3.87 2.49 9.72
CA LEU A 31 -3.10 3.14 8.68
C LEU A 31 -1.76 2.42 8.51
N TYR A 32 -1.39 2.16 7.26
CA TYR A 32 -0.08 1.61 6.91
C TYR A 32 0.64 2.54 5.94
N PHE A 33 1.95 2.66 6.13
CA PHE A 33 2.84 3.47 5.30
C PHE A 33 3.94 2.55 4.78
N VAL A 34 4.10 2.49 3.46
CA VAL A 34 5.17 1.74 2.82
C VAL A 34 6.21 2.72 2.30
N THR A 35 7.46 2.51 2.71
CA THR A 35 8.55 3.40 2.32
C THR A 35 8.99 3.13 0.87
N LYS A 36 9.52 4.18 0.23
CA LYS A 36 10.19 4.09 -1.05
C LYS A 36 11.69 4.05 -0.84
N MET A 37 12.31 2.93 -1.17
CA MET A 37 13.73 2.68 -0.94
C MET A 37 14.45 2.40 -2.27
N TYR A 38 15.41 3.26 -2.62
CA TYR A 38 16.28 3.04 -3.79
C TYR A 38 17.30 1.92 -3.59
N VAL A 39 17.59 1.57 -2.32
CA VAL A 39 18.50 0.50 -1.92
C VAL A 39 17.84 -0.28 -0.78
N GLY A 40 17.74 -1.60 -0.93
CA GLY A 40 17.13 -2.49 0.06
C GLY A 40 15.60 -2.50 0.04
N ALA A 41 15.04 -3.33 0.92
CA ALA A 41 13.61 -3.58 1.04
C ALA A 41 12.86 -2.36 1.57
N ALA A 42 11.66 -2.14 1.03
CA ALA A 42 10.73 -1.19 1.62
C ALA A 42 10.32 -1.63 3.01
N GLN A 43 10.16 -0.67 3.91
CA GLN A 43 9.72 -0.86 5.29
C GLN A 43 8.23 -0.56 5.40
N VAL A 44 7.56 -1.26 6.31
CA VAL A 44 6.13 -1.08 6.58
C VAL A 44 5.97 -0.51 7.97
N TYR A 45 5.29 0.62 8.03
CA TYR A 45 4.96 1.30 9.27
C TYR A 45 3.46 1.31 9.49
N LYS A 46 3.03 1.21 10.75
CA LYS A 46 1.63 1.13 11.15
C LYS A 46 1.27 2.21 12.16
N LEU A 47 0.04 2.70 12.07
CA LEU A 47 -0.63 3.45 13.13
C LEU A 47 -2.08 2.98 13.28
N SER A 48 -2.44 2.51 14.47
CA SER A 48 -3.80 2.07 14.80
C SER A 48 -4.63 3.18 15.45
N PRO A 49 -5.95 3.24 15.21
CA PRO A 49 -6.84 4.10 15.97
C PRO A 49 -6.95 3.65 17.45
N PRO A 50 -7.31 4.55 18.36
CA PRO A 50 -7.62 5.97 18.13
C PRO A 50 -6.36 6.81 17.88
N PHE A 51 -6.42 7.70 16.89
CA PHE A 51 -5.32 8.62 16.59
C PHE A 51 -5.33 9.78 17.59
N VAL A 52 -4.19 10.04 18.21
CA VAL A 52 -4.06 11.13 19.19
C VAL A 52 -4.09 12.47 18.46
N GLN A 53 -5.10 13.28 18.75
CA GLN A 53 -5.22 14.64 18.22
C GLN A 53 -4.26 15.59 18.97
N ASN A 54 -3.83 16.66 18.29
CA ASN A 54 -2.96 17.71 18.83
C ASN A 54 -1.58 17.23 19.35
N LYS A 55 -1.21 15.99 19.05
CA LYS A 55 0.14 15.44 19.28
C LYS A 55 0.61 14.71 18.03
N THR A 56 1.91 14.44 17.97
CA THR A 56 2.49 13.61 16.92
C THR A 56 2.42 12.14 17.35
N ASN A 57 1.71 11.33 16.56
CA ASN A 57 1.64 9.89 16.72
C ASN A 57 2.94 9.26 16.20
N VAL A 58 3.49 8.29 16.91
CA VAL A 58 4.70 7.60 16.49
C VAL A 58 4.29 6.33 15.77
N LEU A 59 4.77 6.16 14.54
CA LEU A 59 4.51 4.95 13.77
C LEU A 59 5.28 3.77 14.37
N GLN A 60 4.74 2.57 14.22
CA GLN A 60 5.42 1.32 14.56
C GLN A 60 5.98 0.68 13.28
N ASN A 61 7.28 0.39 13.22
CA ASN A 61 7.81 -0.50 12.17
C ASN A 61 7.30 -1.93 12.44
N ILE A 62 6.62 -2.52 11.46
CA ILE A 62 6.04 -3.87 11.57
C ILE A 62 6.70 -4.89 10.64
N GLY A 63 7.68 -4.47 9.84
CA GLY A 63 8.45 -5.36 8.97
C GLY A 63 8.85 -4.71 7.64
N GLU A 64 9.28 -5.56 6.72
CA GLU A 64 9.76 -5.17 5.40
C GLU A 64 9.05 -5.98 4.31
N ILE A 65 8.97 -5.41 3.11
CA ILE A 65 8.40 -6.08 1.93
C ILE A 65 9.53 -6.60 1.07
N LYS A 66 9.48 -7.90 0.75
CA LYS A 66 10.40 -8.54 -0.17
C LYS A 66 9.68 -8.88 -1.46
N VAL A 67 10.15 -8.28 -2.54
CA VAL A 67 9.74 -8.60 -3.91
C VAL A 67 10.95 -9.02 -4.72
N THR A 68 10.69 -9.72 -5.83
CA THR A 68 11.76 -10.23 -6.69
C THR A 68 12.36 -9.18 -7.63
N ASN A 69 11.87 -7.93 -7.59
CA ASN A 69 12.31 -6.87 -8.48
C ASN A 69 13.54 -6.15 -7.93
N THR A 70 14.31 -5.53 -8.82
CA THR A 70 15.47 -4.72 -8.46
C THR A 70 15.33 -3.33 -9.07
N PRO A 71 15.31 -2.26 -8.26
CA PRO A 71 15.33 -2.27 -6.78
C PRO A 71 14.03 -2.79 -6.15
N GLU A 72 14.15 -3.44 -5.00
CA GLU A 72 13.04 -4.13 -4.32
C GLU A 72 12.09 -3.18 -3.56
N GLY A 73 12.52 -1.96 -3.26
CA GLY A 73 11.78 -1.03 -2.40
C GLY A 73 11.07 0.13 -3.10
N LEU A 74 10.95 0.14 -4.44
CA LEU A 74 10.41 1.29 -5.19
C LEU A 74 8.88 1.33 -5.28
N PHE A 75 8.18 1.11 -4.17
CA PHE A 75 6.71 1.20 -4.17
C PHE A 75 6.25 2.64 -4.28
N THR A 76 5.28 2.88 -5.16
CA THR A 76 4.75 4.22 -5.52
C THR A 76 3.25 4.34 -5.27
N GLY A 77 2.57 3.24 -4.96
CA GLY A 77 1.16 3.26 -4.62
C GLY A 77 0.65 1.90 -4.16
N GLY A 78 -0.54 1.90 -3.57
CA GLY A 78 -1.19 0.68 -3.12
C GLY A 78 -2.57 0.90 -2.53
N GLU A 79 -3.27 -0.21 -2.30
CA GLU A 79 -4.58 -0.23 -1.63
C GLU A 79 -4.83 -1.60 -0.96
N ILE A 80 -5.58 -1.60 0.14
CA ILE A 80 -6.15 -2.82 0.75
C ILE A 80 -7.55 -3.04 0.18
N SER A 81 -7.87 -4.27 -0.23
CA SER A 81 -9.16 -4.59 -0.87
C SER A 81 -10.35 -4.25 0.03
N PRO A 82 -11.56 -3.99 -0.54
CA PRO A 82 -12.74 -3.64 0.24
C PRO A 82 -13.13 -4.68 1.31
N ASP A 83 -12.87 -5.96 1.04
CA ASP A 83 -13.09 -7.07 1.98
C ASP A 83 -11.98 -7.19 3.05
N GLY A 84 -10.88 -6.44 2.93
CA GLY A 84 -9.77 -6.45 3.88
C GLY A 84 -8.94 -7.73 3.85
N GLU A 85 -9.10 -8.58 2.83
CA GLU A 85 -8.39 -9.86 2.75
C GLU A 85 -7.15 -9.80 1.85
N ARG A 86 -6.92 -8.67 1.18
CA ARG A 86 -5.85 -8.54 0.17
C ARG A 86 -5.26 -7.14 0.16
N LEU A 87 -4.06 -7.05 -0.39
CA LEU A 87 -3.31 -5.81 -0.55
C LEU A 87 -2.69 -5.82 -1.95
N VAL A 88 -2.83 -4.73 -2.68
CA VAL A 88 -2.09 -4.51 -3.92
C VAL A 88 -1.11 -3.35 -3.73
N LEU A 89 0.11 -3.55 -4.18
CA LEU A 89 1.13 -2.50 -4.28
C LEU A 89 1.59 -2.41 -5.74
N CYS A 90 2.06 -1.24 -6.16
CA CYS A 90 2.76 -1.09 -7.43
C CYS A 90 4.11 -0.40 -7.24
N ASP A 91 5.03 -0.74 -8.13
CA ASP A 91 6.18 0.09 -8.44
C ASP A 91 5.98 0.74 -9.82
N TYR A 92 7.05 1.30 -10.38
CA TYR A 92 7.02 1.94 -11.69
C TYR A 92 6.60 1.01 -12.84
N LEU A 93 6.84 -0.29 -12.74
CA LEU A 93 6.66 -1.25 -13.83
C LEU A 93 5.57 -2.28 -13.51
N GLN A 94 5.64 -2.91 -12.34
CA GLN A 94 4.85 -4.06 -11.94
C GLN A 94 3.86 -3.72 -10.82
N ALA A 95 3.00 -4.70 -10.55
CA ALA A 95 2.12 -4.73 -9.39
C ALA A 95 2.23 -6.07 -8.66
N TYR A 96 2.00 -6.02 -7.35
CA TYR A 96 2.20 -7.10 -6.41
C TYR A 96 0.95 -7.25 -5.56
N GLU A 97 0.31 -8.40 -5.64
CA GLU A 97 -0.88 -8.70 -4.86
C GLU A 97 -0.54 -9.70 -3.75
N PHE A 98 -0.80 -9.28 -2.52
CA PHE A 98 -0.70 -10.10 -1.33
C PHE A 98 -2.09 -10.57 -0.94
N VAL A 99 -2.16 -11.81 -0.44
CA VAL A 99 -3.40 -12.42 0.03
C VAL A 99 -3.21 -12.77 1.49
N LEU A 100 -4.13 -12.30 2.34
CA LEU A 100 -4.12 -12.65 3.75
C LEU A 100 -4.26 -14.18 3.90
N PRO A 101 -3.45 -14.84 4.76
CA PRO A 101 -3.59 -16.27 4.96
C PRO A 101 -4.99 -16.67 5.42
N ASN A 102 -5.49 -17.80 4.92
CA ASN A 102 -6.80 -18.31 5.31
C ASN A 102 -6.86 -18.54 6.84
N GLY A 103 -7.87 -18.00 7.49
CA GLY A 103 -8.05 -18.08 8.94
C GLY A 103 -7.11 -17.19 9.76
N ALA A 104 -6.38 -16.26 9.12
CA ALA A 104 -5.58 -15.26 9.84
C ALA A 104 -6.48 -14.43 10.78
N LYS A 105 -5.99 -14.22 12.00
CA LYS A 105 -6.67 -13.41 13.02
C LYS A 105 -6.16 -11.98 13.08
N ASN A 106 -5.00 -11.72 12.46
CA ASN A 106 -4.38 -10.42 12.38
C ASN A 106 -4.06 -10.11 10.92
N PHE A 107 -4.49 -8.95 10.44
CA PHE A 107 -4.18 -8.49 9.09
C PHE A 107 -2.67 -8.39 8.84
N ASP A 108 -1.87 -8.06 9.87
CA ASP A 108 -0.42 -7.87 9.72
C ASP A 108 0.31 -9.14 9.26
N ASP A 109 -0.33 -10.32 9.28
CA ASP A 109 0.22 -11.55 8.70
C ASP A 109 0.34 -11.49 7.15
N ILE A 110 -0.35 -10.55 6.51
CA ILE A 110 -0.25 -10.32 5.05
C ILE A 110 1.16 -9.89 4.62
N TRP A 111 1.88 -9.14 5.47
CA TRP A 111 3.21 -8.60 5.17
C TRP A 111 4.30 -9.67 5.11
N LYS A 112 4.00 -10.87 5.62
CA LYS A 112 4.89 -12.04 5.61
C LYS A 112 4.73 -12.89 4.35
N GLN A 113 3.73 -12.58 3.51
CA GLN A 113 3.41 -13.38 2.34
C GLN A 113 4.30 -13.00 1.16
N THR A 114 4.60 -13.98 0.31
CA THR A 114 5.19 -13.71 -1.01
C THR A 114 4.07 -13.25 -1.94
N PRO A 115 4.16 -12.05 -2.54
CA PRO A 115 3.11 -11.56 -3.41
C PRO A 115 3.07 -12.30 -4.75
N GLN A 116 1.89 -12.31 -5.35
CA GLN A 116 1.71 -12.69 -6.74
C GLN A 116 1.95 -11.46 -7.63
N ILE A 117 2.68 -11.65 -8.73
CA ILE A 117 2.86 -10.58 -9.71
C ILE A 117 1.58 -10.42 -10.53
N VAL A 118 1.04 -9.20 -10.52
CA VAL A 118 -0.07 -8.79 -11.38
C VAL A 118 0.51 -8.22 -12.66
N LYS A 119 0.29 -8.91 -13.78
CA LYS A 119 0.77 -8.45 -15.09
C LYS A 119 -0.04 -7.23 -15.54
N LEU A 120 0.63 -6.08 -15.56
CA LEU A 120 0.10 -4.85 -16.13
C LEU A 120 0.53 -4.72 -17.59
N SER A 121 -0.23 -3.99 -18.40
CA SER A 121 0.28 -3.49 -19.68
C SER A 121 1.44 -2.51 -19.44
N GLU A 122 2.24 -2.26 -20.48
CA GLU A 122 3.39 -1.37 -20.36
C GLU A 122 3.03 0.00 -19.78
N ARG A 123 3.88 0.45 -18.85
CA ARG A 123 3.81 1.76 -18.19
C ARG A 123 5.19 2.38 -18.24
N SER A 124 5.26 3.67 -18.54
CA SER A 124 6.54 4.39 -18.49
C SER A 124 6.99 4.63 -17.05
N GLN A 125 6.04 4.91 -16.16
CA GLN A 125 6.26 5.17 -14.74
C GLN A 125 4.93 5.02 -14.00
N GLY A 126 4.76 3.92 -13.29
CA GLY A 126 3.58 3.61 -12.48
C GLY A 126 3.54 4.39 -11.16
N GLU A 127 2.42 5.05 -10.88
CA GLU A 127 2.28 5.94 -9.71
C GLU A 127 1.00 5.69 -8.89
N ALA A 128 0.09 4.87 -9.41
CA ALA A 128 -1.14 4.56 -8.68
C ALA A 128 -1.69 3.21 -9.09
N ILE A 129 -2.28 2.55 -8.10
CA ILE A 129 -2.97 1.27 -8.22
C ILE A 129 -4.09 1.20 -7.19
N CYS A 130 -5.21 0.59 -7.57
CA CYS A 130 -6.35 0.36 -6.69
C CYS A 130 -7.14 -0.88 -7.13
N TYR A 131 -8.00 -1.37 -6.26
CA TYR A 131 -9.04 -2.33 -6.57
C TYR A 131 -10.25 -1.62 -7.18
N GLY A 132 -11.04 -2.38 -7.94
CA GLY A 132 -12.44 -2.02 -8.19
C GLY A 132 -13.26 -2.06 -6.91
N ASP A 133 -14.39 -1.37 -6.90
CA ASP A 133 -15.36 -1.33 -5.80
C ASP A 133 -15.88 -2.72 -5.41
N ASP A 134 -16.10 -3.59 -6.40
CA ASP A 134 -16.49 -4.99 -6.20
C ASP A 134 -15.29 -5.91 -5.89
N GLY A 135 -14.09 -5.35 -5.84
CA GLY A 135 -12.84 -6.06 -5.65
C GLY A 135 -12.47 -6.99 -6.81
N LYS A 136 -13.16 -7.05 -7.94
CA LYS A 136 -12.91 -8.06 -9.00
C LYS A 136 -11.92 -7.61 -10.07
N ALA A 137 -11.45 -6.37 -9.99
CA ALA A 137 -10.45 -5.83 -10.88
C ALA A 137 -9.38 -5.07 -10.11
N ILE A 138 -8.21 -4.95 -10.73
CA ILE A 138 -7.15 -4.01 -10.36
C ILE A 138 -7.10 -2.95 -11.44
N PHE A 139 -7.06 -1.69 -11.02
CA PHE A 139 -6.84 -0.54 -11.87
C PHE A 139 -5.45 0.03 -11.59
N ALA A 140 -4.74 0.42 -12.64
CA ALA A 140 -3.45 1.07 -12.52
C ALA A 140 -3.32 2.18 -13.56
N THR A 141 -2.42 3.14 -13.30
CA THR A 141 -2.09 4.18 -14.29
C THR A 141 -0.61 4.56 -14.21
N SER A 142 -0.23 5.56 -14.99
CA SER A 142 1.12 6.11 -15.08
C SER A 142 1.15 7.59 -14.72
N GLU A 143 2.33 8.08 -14.32
CA GLU A 143 2.59 9.51 -14.16
C GLU A 143 2.30 10.29 -15.45
N LYS A 144 2.05 11.59 -15.32
CA LYS A 144 1.79 12.60 -16.37
C LYS A 144 0.32 12.65 -16.83
N ARG A 145 0.04 13.69 -17.64
CA ARG A 145 -1.30 13.98 -18.15
C ARG A 145 -1.68 12.99 -19.25
N ASN A 146 -2.97 12.65 -19.30
CA ASN A 146 -3.57 11.75 -20.29
C ASN A 146 -2.99 10.33 -20.28
N SER A 147 -2.49 9.89 -19.12
CA SER A 147 -2.04 8.51 -18.92
C SER A 147 -3.22 7.54 -19.01
N PRO A 148 -3.01 6.34 -19.59
CA PRO A 148 -4.08 5.37 -19.73
C PRO A 148 -4.53 4.84 -18.37
N LEU A 149 -5.83 4.51 -18.26
CA LEU A 149 -6.35 3.69 -17.18
C LEU A 149 -6.27 2.22 -17.61
N ILE A 150 -5.44 1.46 -16.91
CA ILE A 150 -5.25 0.04 -17.13
C ILE A 150 -6.22 -0.70 -16.21
N LYS A 151 -6.97 -1.66 -16.74
CA LYS A 151 -7.85 -2.55 -15.97
C LYS A 151 -7.41 -3.99 -16.18
N VAL A 152 -7.16 -4.70 -15.09
CA VAL A 152 -6.85 -6.13 -15.08
C VAL A 152 -7.94 -6.84 -14.28
N ALA A 153 -8.60 -7.83 -14.89
CA ALA A 153 -9.51 -8.70 -14.16
C ALA A 153 -8.71 -9.56 -13.16
N ARG A 154 -9.15 -9.58 -11.91
CA ARG A 154 -8.58 -10.46 -10.89
C ARG A 154 -9.14 -11.87 -11.06
N LYS A 155 -8.29 -12.87 -10.86
CA LYS A 155 -8.64 -14.29 -11.00
C LYS A 155 -8.91 -14.92 -9.65
#